data_AF-A0A832R0V3-F1
#
_entry.id   AF-A0A832R0V3-F1
#
_cell.length_a   1.000
_cell.length_b   1.000
_cell.length_c   1.000
_cell.angle_alpha   90.00
_cell.angle_beta   90.00
_cell.angle_gamma   90.00
#
_symmetry.space_group_name_H-M   'P 1'
#
loop_
_entity.id
_entity.type
_entity.pdbx_description
1 polymer ?
#
loop_
_entity_poly.entity_id
_entity_poly.type
_entity_poly.pdbx_seq_one_letter_code
_entity_poly.pdbx_strand_id
1 'polypeptide(L)'
;MKYLQNINNPDDLKKLSLEQLEEVCIDLREFIIEQLSNNPGHFGSSLGTVELTVALHYLFNTPHDRLVWDVGHQAYGHKILTGRRDNFHTNRKLGGLSGFTNPTESEYDTFIAGHASTSISAALGMAVAASLKDEKRNIVAIIGDGSMTGGLAYEGLNNVCSQPNNLLIILNDNNMSIDNNVGGMQDYLVKLNTSHKYNKLRNNVYQGFKRRELISEKNKNLVLRFNNSIKSLLTKEQNLFEGFNLRYFGPVDGHDLPGLIRVLRNIKDMKGPRLLHIKTVKGKGYLHAEKAATIWHAPGLFNIETGERIVKSKANQPPLYQDVFGHTLVEMAEEDKSIIGVTPAMPTGCSMIYMMNKFPERSFDVGIAEAHAVTFSAGMAKEGLLPFCNIYSSFMQRA
;
A
#
# COMPACT_ATOMS: atom_id res chain seq x y z
N MET A 1 -18.10 -13.47 14.97
CA MET A 1 -17.15 -14.31 14.23
C MET A 1 -17.75 -15.68 13.93
N LYS A 2 -17.98 -16.01 12.65
CA LYS A 2 -18.63 -17.24 12.18
C LYS A 2 -17.63 -18.28 11.65
N TYR A 3 -16.56 -17.84 10.99
CA TYR A 3 -15.54 -18.68 10.37
C TYR A 3 -14.13 -18.40 10.90
N LEU A 4 -13.80 -17.15 11.25
CA LEU A 4 -12.43 -16.76 11.61
C LEU A 4 -11.85 -17.58 12.78
N GLN A 5 -12.68 -17.99 13.74
CA GLN A 5 -12.28 -18.83 14.88
C GLN A 5 -11.70 -20.20 14.47
N ASN A 6 -12.06 -20.70 13.29
CA ASN A 6 -11.64 -22.01 12.79
C ASN A 6 -10.47 -21.93 11.79
N ILE A 7 -9.94 -20.74 11.52
CA ILE A 7 -8.81 -20.54 10.60
C ILE A 7 -7.55 -20.33 11.43
N ASN A 8 -6.66 -21.32 11.43
CA ASN A 8 -5.37 -21.23 12.11
C ASN A 8 -4.21 -21.07 11.12
N ASN A 9 -4.40 -21.44 9.86
CA ASN A 9 -3.41 -21.26 8.80
C ASN A 9 -4.10 -21.11 7.43
N PRO A 10 -3.34 -20.73 6.38
CA PRO A 10 -3.89 -20.55 5.04
C PRO A 10 -4.55 -21.79 4.41
N ASP A 11 -4.21 -23.01 4.83
CA ASP A 11 -4.86 -24.22 4.29
C ASP A 11 -6.31 -24.37 4.77
N ASP A 12 -6.68 -23.75 5.89
CA ASP A 12 -8.07 -23.71 6.34
C ASP A 12 -8.93 -22.82 5.43
N LEU A 13 -8.37 -21.70 4.93
CA LEU A 13 -9.05 -20.84 3.95
C LEU A 13 -9.36 -21.59 2.64
N LYS A 14 -8.44 -22.44 2.18
CA LYS A 14 -8.57 -23.18 0.92
C LYS A 14 -9.75 -24.17 0.91
N LYS A 15 -10.26 -24.54 2.08
CA LYS A 15 -11.40 -25.45 2.25
C LYS A 15 -12.76 -24.74 2.11
N LEU A 16 -12.78 -23.42 2.11
CA LEU A 16 -13.99 -22.61 2.12
C LEU A 16 -14.50 -22.30 0.70
N SER A 17 -15.82 -22.17 0.57
CA SER A 17 -16.46 -21.64 -0.64
C SER A 17 -16.23 -20.14 -0.78
N LEU A 18 -16.52 -19.57 -1.96
CA LEU A 18 -16.35 -18.13 -2.17
C LEU A 18 -17.24 -17.30 -1.22
N GLU A 19 -18.48 -17.74 -1.02
CA GLU A 19 -19.44 -17.09 -0.11
C GLU A 19 -18.94 -17.14 1.34
N GLN A 20 -18.30 -18.24 1.74
CA GLN A 20 -17.68 -18.37 3.06
C GLN A 20 -16.45 -17.46 3.21
N LEU A 21 -15.68 -17.24 2.15
CA LEU A 21 -14.54 -16.32 2.18
C LEU A 21 -14.96 -14.86 2.29
N GLU A 22 -16.11 -14.48 1.71
CA GLU A 22 -16.69 -13.15 1.90
C GLU A 22 -17.06 -12.93 3.37
N GLU A 23 -17.63 -13.95 4.02
CA GLU A 23 -17.93 -13.92 5.45
C GLU A 23 -16.65 -13.87 6.32
N VAL A 24 -15.57 -14.54 5.90
CA VAL A 24 -14.25 -14.40 6.54
C VAL A 24 -13.74 -12.97 6.45
N CYS A 25 -13.96 -12.26 5.34
CA CYS A 25 -13.58 -10.85 5.23
C CYS A 25 -14.35 -9.97 6.23
N ILE A 26 -15.63 -10.27 6.48
CA ILE A 26 -16.43 -9.58 7.50
C ILE A 26 -15.87 -9.88 8.90
N ASP A 27 -15.72 -11.16 9.26
CA ASP A 27 -15.20 -11.57 10.57
C ASP A 27 -13.81 -10.98 10.85
N LEU A 28 -12.92 -11.02 9.85
CA LEU A 28 -11.56 -10.51 9.97
C LEU A 28 -11.54 -9.01 10.22
N ARG A 29 -12.41 -8.28 9.53
CA ARG A 29 -12.55 -6.84 9.69
C ARG A 29 -13.09 -6.48 11.06
N GLU A 30 -14.14 -7.15 11.52
CA GLU A 30 -14.69 -6.99 12.87
C GLU A 30 -13.63 -7.26 13.94
N PHE A 31 -12.88 -8.35 13.81
CA PHE A 31 -11.82 -8.70 14.74
C PHE A 31 -10.71 -7.63 14.79
N ILE A 32 -10.26 -7.13 13.63
CA ILE A 32 -9.26 -6.04 13.59
C ILE A 32 -9.80 -4.79 14.29
N ILE A 33 -11.07 -4.43 14.05
CA ILE A 33 -11.69 -3.26 14.67
C ILE A 33 -11.74 -3.43 16.20
N GLU A 34 -12.19 -4.58 16.67
CA GLU A 34 -12.28 -4.91 18.10
C GLU A 34 -10.91 -4.86 18.78
N GLN A 35 -9.91 -5.54 18.19
CA GLN A 35 -8.57 -5.61 18.78
C GLN A 35 -7.90 -4.23 18.82
N LEU A 36 -8.00 -3.45 17.74
CA LEU A 36 -7.29 -2.17 17.66
C LEU A 36 -7.98 -1.02 18.41
N SER A 37 -9.26 -1.17 18.77
CA SER A 37 -9.94 -0.21 19.66
C SER A 37 -9.35 -0.21 21.07
N ASN A 38 -8.82 -1.36 21.50
CA ASN A 38 -8.22 -1.57 22.82
C ASN A 38 -6.68 -1.74 22.79
N ASN A 39 -6.11 -2.00 21.61
CA ASN A 39 -4.67 -2.18 21.41
C ASN A 39 -4.16 -1.32 20.23
N PRO A 40 -3.68 -0.09 20.47
CA PRO A 40 -3.34 0.86 19.40
C PRO A 40 -2.36 0.32 18.36
N GLY A 41 -2.69 0.50 17.09
CA GLY A 41 -1.86 0.11 15.96
C GLY A 41 -2.35 0.71 14.62
N HIS A 42 -1.75 0.28 13.52
CA HIS A 42 -2.13 0.74 12.17
C HIS A 42 -3.50 0.20 11.75
N PHE A 43 -4.49 1.10 11.73
CA PHE A 43 -5.89 0.75 11.62
C PHE A 43 -6.39 0.81 10.18
N GLY A 44 -6.46 2.01 9.60
CA GLY A 44 -7.06 2.20 8.28
C GLY A 44 -6.39 1.42 7.15
N SER A 45 -5.06 1.28 7.20
CA SER A 45 -4.28 0.51 6.22
C SER A 45 -4.66 -0.97 6.21
N SER A 46 -4.80 -1.58 7.39
CA SER A 46 -5.12 -3.00 7.54
C SER A 46 -6.56 -3.34 7.16
N LEU A 47 -7.51 -2.43 7.40
CA LEU A 47 -8.91 -2.64 6.98
C LEU A 47 -9.08 -2.58 5.45
N GLY A 48 -8.27 -1.76 4.78
CA GLY A 48 -8.30 -1.60 3.33
C GLY A 48 -7.79 -2.82 2.56
N THR A 49 -7.00 -3.69 3.18
CA THR A 49 -6.36 -4.86 2.52
C THR A 49 -6.97 -6.20 2.92
N VAL A 50 -8.10 -6.22 3.62
CA VAL A 50 -8.76 -7.45 4.10
C VAL A 50 -9.04 -8.43 2.95
N GLU A 51 -9.74 -8.00 1.90
CA GLU A 51 -10.08 -8.86 0.77
C GLU A 51 -8.84 -9.32 0.00
N LEU A 52 -7.86 -8.43 -0.18
CA LEU A 52 -6.57 -8.78 -0.79
C LEU A 52 -5.85 -9.87 0.00
N THR A 53 -5.80 -9.72 1.32
CA THR A 53 -5.12 -10.67 2.21
C THR A 53 -5.78 -12.05 2.13
N VAL A 54 -7.11 -12.12 2.19
CA VAL A 54 -7.86 -13.36 2.06
C VAL A 54 -7.62 -14.00 0.69
N ALA A 55 -7.70 -13.21 -0.39
CA ALA A 55 -7.47 -13.71 -1.75
C ALA A 55 -6.04 -14.25 -1.95
N LEU A 56 -5.03 -13.58 -1.38
CA LEU A 56 -3.64 -14.02 -1.45
C LEU A 56 -3.43 -15.36 -0.73
N HIS A 57 -3.88 -15.48 0.52
CA HIS A 57 -3.71 -16.74 1.26
C HIS A 57 -4.59 -17.88 0.73
N TYR A 58 -5.72 -17.56 0.10
CA TYR A 58 -6.54 -18.56 -0.58
C TYR A 58 -5.88 -19.13 -1.85
N LEU A 59 -5.14 -18.30 -2.61
CA LEU A 59 -4.59 -18.69 -3.92
C LEU A 59 -3.12 -19.10 -3.89
N PHE A 60 -2.32 -18.54 -3.00
CA PHE A 60 -0.88 -18.78 -2.93
C PHE A 60 -0.55 -19.79 -1.84
N ASN A 61 0.47 -20.61 -2.10
CA ASN A 61 0.88 -21.64 -1.15
C ASN A 61 1.91 -21.07 -0.16
N THR A 62 1.52 -20.11 0.66
CA THR A 62 2.40 -19.56 1.72
C THR A 62 2.61 -20.61 2.82
N PRO A 63 3.83 -20.76 3.37
CA PRO A 63 5.00 -19.89 3.23
C PRO A 63 5.97 -20.29 2.11
N HIS A 64 5.66 -21.35 1.34
CA HIS A 64 6.47 -21.69 0.16
C HIS A 64 6.48 -20.53 -0.84
N ASP A 65 5.31 -20.06 -1.26
CA ASP A 65 5.17 -18.80 -1.99
C ASP A 65 5.45 -17.61 -1.07
N ARG A 66 6.12 -16.57 -1.57
CA ARG A 66 6.52 -15.41 -0.76
C ARG A 66 5.60 -14.22 -0.97
N LEU A 67 5.11 -13.67 0.14
CA LEU A 67 4.41 -12.39 0.18
C LEU A 67 5.30 -11.38 0.90
N VAL A 68 5.72 -10.35 0.18
CA VAL A 68 6.56 -9.26 0.70
C VAL A 68 5.69 -8.02 0.84
N TRP A 69 5.33 -7.68 2.08
CA TRP A 69 4.49 -6.53 2.40
C TRP A 69 5.34 -5.28 2.60
N ASP A 70 5.18 -4.26 1.75
CA ASP A 70 5.87 -2.98 1.90
C ASP A 70 5.41 -2.26 3.18
N VAL A 71 6.34 -1.75 3.99
CA VAL A 71 6.11 -1.21 5.36
C VAL A 71 5.57 -2.26 6.34
N GLY A 72 4.63 -3.13 5.95
CA GLY A 72 4.03 -4.18 6.77
C GLY A 72 2.84 -3.73 7.62
N HIS A 73 2.54 -2.44 7.66
CA HIS A 73 1.47 -1.84 8.47
C HIS A 73 0.04 -2.15 7.98
N GLN A 74 -0.10 -2.69 6.78
CA GLN A 74 -1.34 -3.17 6.17
C GLN A 74 -1.49 -4.69 6.25
N ALA A 75 -0.61 -5.37 6.99
CA ALA A 75 -0.52 -6.83 7.03
C ALA A 75 -1.10 -7.46 8.32
N TYR A 76 -1.98 -6.76 9.05
CA TYR A 76 -2.60 -7.37 10.24
C TYR A 76 -3.50 -8.54 9.89
N GLY A 77 -4.28 -8.44 8.80
CA GLY A 77 -5.03 -9.58 8.28
C GLY A 77 -4.12 -10.78 8.00
N HIS A 78 -2.93 -10.53 7.42
CA HIS A 78 -1.95 -11.56 7.14
C HIS A 78 -1.49 -12.25 8.43
N LYS A 79 -1.17 -11.50 9.49
CA LYS A 79 -0.80 -12.08 10.79
C LYS A 79 -1.92 -12.95 11.37
N ILE A 80 -3.14 -12.42 11.37
CA ILE A 80 -4.31 -13.10 11.94
C ILE A 80 -4.58 -14.43 11.23
N LEU A 81 -4.53 -14.45 9.89
CA LEU A 81 -4.79 -15.64 9.06
C LEU A 81 -3.64 -16.66 9.03
N THR A 82 -2.52 -16.37 9.69
CA THR A 82 -1.31 -17.22 9.72
C THR A 82 -0.92 -17.60 11.14
N GLY A 83 -1.93 -17.94 11.96
CA GLY A 83 -1.73 -18.57 13.27
C GLY A 83 -1.48 -17.61 14.43
N ARG A 84 -1.56 -16.29 14.21
CA ARG A 84 -1.27 -15.28 15.24
C ARG A 84 -2.51 -14.55 15.78
N ARG A 85 -3.72 -14.98 15.41
CA ARG A 85 -4.99 -14.40 15.88
C ARG A 85 -5.04 -14.29 17.41
N ASP A 86 -4.82 -15.39 18.12
CA ASP A 86 -5.03 -15.45 19.58
C ASP A 86 -4.00 -14.60 20.34
N ASN A 87 -2.82 -14.39 19.75
CA ASN A 87 -1.76 -13.53 20.30
C ASN A 87 -1.87 -12.07 19.81
N PHE A 88 -2.83 -11.73 18.96
CA PHE A 88 -2.90 -10.42 18.31
C PHE A 88 -3.11 -9.26 19.30
N HIS A 89 -3.72 -9.53 20.45
CA HIS A 89 -3.87 -8.59 21.56
C HIS A 89 -2.51 -8.10 22.15
N THR A 90 -1.41 -8.78 21.82
CA THR A 90 -0.03 -8.40 22.21
C THR A 90 0.69 -7.53 21.17
N ASN A 91 0.07 -7.29 20.01
CA ASN A 91 0.67 -6.53 18.92
C ASN A 91 1.19 -5.16 19.40
N ARG A 92 2.44 -4.85 19.06
CA ARG A 92 3.19 -3.64 19.44
C ARG A 92 3.47 -3.48 20.94
N LYS A 93 3.33 -4.54 21.73
CA LYS A 93 3.74 -4.56 23.14
C LYS A 93 5.10 -5.23 23.28
N LEU A 94 5.84 -4.84 24.33
CA LEU A 94 7.12 -5.46 24.68
C LEU A 94 6.92 -6.98 24.89
N GLY A 95 7.72 -7.80 24.20
CA GLY A 95 7.61 -9.26 24.22
C GLY A 95 6.41 -9.84 23.44
N GLY A 96 5.62 -8.99 22.78
CA GLY A 96 4.49 -9.39 21.94
C GLY A 96 4.80 -9.38 20.44
N LEU A 97 3.76 -9.45 19.62
CA LEU A 97 3.91 -9.38 18.16
C LEU A 97 4.44 -8.02 17.70
N SER A 98 5.29 -8.03 16.68
CA SER A 98 5.70 -6.83 15.95
C SER A 98 4.51 -6.19 15.24
N GLY A 99 4.51 -4.85 15.16
CA GLY A 99 3.52 -4.09 14.38
C GLY A 99 3.70 -4.19 12.87
N PHE A 100 4.75 -4.89 12.40
CA PHE A 100 5.11 -5.08 11.01
C PHE A 100 5.45 -6.56 10.78
N THR A 101 5.58 -6.99 9.53
CA THR A 101 6.04 -8.36 9.23
C THR A 101 7.49 -8.54 9.68
N ASN A 102 7.75 -9.62 10.41
CA ASN A 102 9.06 -9.97 10.97
C ASN A 102 9.36 -11.47 10.78
N PRO A 103 10.36 -11.85 9.96
CA PRO A 103 10.73 -13.25 9.74
C PRO A 103 11.13 -14.03 11.01
N THR A 104 11.58 -13.34 12.08
CA THR A 104 11.87 -14.02 13.36
C THR A 104 10.59 -14.32 14.16
N GLU A 105 9.46 -13.71 13.80
CA GLU A 105 8.16 -13.92 14.43
C GLU A 105 7.36 -15.05 13.75
N SER A 106 7.46 -15.18 12.42
CA SER A 106 6.69 -16.15 11.65
C SER A 106 7.34 -16.49 10.31
N GLU A 107 7.25 -17.76 9.89
CA GLU A 107 7.69 -18.21 8.55
C GLU A 107 6.88 -17.59 7.40
N TYR A 108 5.68 -17.09 7.69
CA TYR A 108 4.81 -16.40 6.74
C TYR A 108 5.26 -14.95 6.48
N ASP A 109 6.03 -14.37 7.41
CA ASP A 109 6.58 -13.03 7.29
C ASP A 109 7.90 -13.11 6.50
N THR A 110 7.79 -13.08 5.18
CA THR A 110 8.93 -13.49 4.33
C THR A 110 10.07 -12.49 4.26
N PHE A 111 9.83 -11.24 4.61
CA PHE A 111 10.84 -10.18 4.71
C PHE A 111 10.51 -9.23 5.87
N ILE A 112 11.56 -8.67 6.49
CA ILE A 112 11.41 -7.68 7.55
C ILE A 112 10.87 -6.38 6.95
N ALA A 113 9.84 -5.80 7.56
CA ALA A 113 9.24 -4.55 7.10
C ALA A 113 9.35 -3.45 8.16
N GLY A 114 9.19 -2.20 7.71
CA GLY A 114 9.22 -1.00 8.54
C GLY A 114 9.42 0.24 7.68
N HIS A 115 10.59 0.36 7.05
CA HIS A 115 10.80 1.40 6.03
C HIS A 115 10.03 1.07 4.75
N ALA A 116 9.56 2.11 4.06
CA ALA A 116 8.81 2.00 2.82
C ALA A 116 9.72 1.73 1.59
N SER A 117 9.06 1.33 0.50
CA SER A 117 9.61 1.17 -0.85
C SER A 117 10.60 0.03 -1.01
N THR A 118 10.72 -0.87 -0.02
CA THR A 118 11.68 -1.99 -0.05
C THR A 118 11.14 -3.23 -0.74
N SER A 119 9.82 -3.39 -0.82
CA SER A 119 9.17 -4.66 -1.18
C SER A 119 9.53 -5.15 -2.59
N ILE A 120 9.57 -4.26 -3.58
CA ILE A 120 9.85 -4.63 -4.99
C ILE A 120 11.28 -5.18 -5.10
N SER A 121 12.26 -4.47 -4.55
CA SER A 121 13.66 -4.88 -4.59
C SER A 121 13.91 -6.16 -3.80
N ALA A 122 13.33 -6.29 -2.61
CA ALA A 122 13.41 -7.51 -1.80
C ALA A 122 12.79 -8.71 -2.51
N ALA A 123 11.59 -8.54 -3.08
CA ALA A 123 10.88 -9.59 -3.80
C ALA A 123 11.60 -9.98 -5.10
N LEU A 124 12.20 -9.02 -5.82
CA LEU A 124 13.05 -9.31 -6.97
C LEU A 124 14.26 -10.16 -6.58
N GLY A 125 14.95 -9.81 -5.49
CA GLY A 125 16.06 -10.61 -4.96
C GLY A 125 15.65 -12.04 -4.63
N MET A 126 14.47 -12.23 -4.01
CA MET A 126 13.90 -13.56 -3.78
C MET A 126 13.58 -14.30 -5.08
N ALA A 127 13.12 -13.60 -6.12
CA ALA A 127 12.79 -14.21 -7.41
C ALA A 127 14.02 -14.66 -8.17
N VAL A 128 15.09 -13.86 -8.15
CA VAL A 128 16.40 -14.25 -8.67
C VAL A 128 16.93 -15.46 -7.91
N ALA A 129 16.87 -15.44 -6.58
CA ALA A 129 17.34 -16.57 -5.76
C ALA A 129 16.55 -17.87 -6.04
N ALA A 130 15.23 -17.79 -6.21
CA ALA A 130 14.42 -18.95 -6.57
C ALA A 130 14.79 -19.48 -7.97
N SER A 131 15.02 -18.59 -8.94
CA SER A 131 15.45 -18.97 -10.29
C SER A 131 16.82 -19.65 -10.30
N LEU A 132 17.78 -19.16 -9.53
CA LEU A 132 19.12 -19.75 -9.41
C LEU A 132 19.11 -21.14 -8.77
N LYS A 133 18.08 -21.45 -7.98
CA LYS A 133 17.88 -22.75 -7.32
C LYS A 133 16.94 -23.69 -8.07
N ASP A 134 16.45 -23.29 -9.26
CA ASP A 134 15.40 -23.98 -10.01
C ASP A 134 14.10 -24.23 -9.19
N GLU A 135 13.82 -23.33 -8.24
CA GLU A 135 12.63 -23.40 -7.39
C GLU A 135 11.45 -22.71 -8.10
N LYS A 136 10.40 -23.49 -8.41
CA LYS A 136 9.15 -22.96 -8.97
C LYS A 136 8.29 -22.31 -7.87
N ARG A 137 8.65 -21.09 -7.50
CA ARG A 137 8.00 -20.32 -6.43
C ARG A 137 7.32 -19.07 -6.95
N ASN A 138 6.11 -18.80 -6.45
CA ASN A 138 5.46 -17.51 -6.69
C ASN A 138 5.92 -16.51 -5.65
N ILE A 139 6.24 -15.29 -6.11
CA ILE A 139 6.70 -14.22 -5.25
C ILE A 139 5.88 -12.98 -5.59
N VAL A 140 5.34 -12.36 -4.55
CA VAL A 140 4.42 -11.23 -4.65
C VAL A 140 4.96 -10.08 -3.81
N ALA A 141 5.22 -8.92 -4.43
CA ALA A 141 5.44 -7.67 -3.72
C ALA A 141 4.11 -6.93 -3.58
N ILE A 142 3.71 -6.57 -2.36
CA ILE A 142 2.51 -5.79 -2.09
C ILE A 142 2.94 -4.41 -1.63
N ILE A 143 2.71 -3.39 -2.47
CA ILE A 143 3.18 -2.02 -2.26
C ILE A 143 2.02 -1.03 -2.31
N GLY A 144 2.03 -0.05 -1.40
CA GLY A 144 1.06 1.05 -1.41
C GLY A 144 1.44 2.13 -2.42
N ASP A 145 0.46 2.89 -2.89
CA ASP A 145 0.64 4.07 -3.74
C ASP A 145 1.56 5.13 -3.10
N GLY A 146 1.47 5.35 -1.78
CA GLY A 146 2.43 6.19 -1.05
C GLY A 146 3.88 5.70 -1.17
N SER A 147 4.11 4.40 -0.93
CA SER A 147 5.43 3.77 -1.06
C SER A 147 5.99 3.78 -2.48
N MET A 148 5.13 3.88 -3.51
CA MET A 148 5.57 4.01 -4.90
C MET A 148 6.23 5.37 -5.18
N THR A 149 6.08 6.38 -4.31
CA THR A 149 6.75 7.67 -4.47
C THR A 149 8.25 7.60 -4.15
N GLY A 150 8.70 6.56 -3.45
CA GLY A 150 10.11 6.43 -3.06
C GLY A 150 11.01 5.94 -4.17
N GLY A 151 12.21 6.53 -4.24
CA GLY A 151 13.21 6.23 -5.28
C GLY A 151 13.54 4.74 -5.40
N LEU A 152 13.69 4.05 -4.26
CA LEU A 152 13.97 2.61 -4.23
C LEU A 152 12.91 1.76 -4.93
N ALA A 153 11.64 2.19 -4.93
CA ALA A 153 10.58 1.47 -5.65
C ALA A 153 10.82 1.54 -7.17
N TYR A 154 11.24 2.70 -7.69
CA TYR A 154 11.57 2.88 -9.11
C TYR A 154 12.87 2.22 -9.53
N GLU A 155 13.89 2.26 -8.68
CA GLU A 155 15.12 1.48 -8.87
C GLU A 155 14.80 -0.01 -8.98
N GLY A 156 13.94 -0.51 -8.07
CA GLY A 156 13.42 -1.87 -8.09
C GLY A 156 12.64 -2.17 -9.38
N LEU A 157 11.66 -1.34 -9.75
CA LEU A 157 10.89 -1.50 -10.99
C LEU A 157 11.79 -1.54 -12.23
N ASN A 158 12.75 -0.63 -12.32
CA ASN A 158 13.71 -0.60 -13.42
C ASN A 158 14.50 -1.92 -13.49
N ASN A 159 14.94 -2.44 -12.34
CA ASN A 159 15.70 -3.67 -12.29
C ASN A 159 14.86 -4.92 -12.58
N VAL A 160 13.60 -4.97 -12.11
CA VAL A 160 12.62 -6.04 -12.40
C VAL A 160 12.48 -6.26 -13.91
N CYS A 161 12.65 -5.21 -14.70
CA CYS A 161 12.45 -5.28 -16.15
C CYS A 161 13.73 -5.64 -16.92
N SER A 162 14.89 -5.55 -16.26
CA SER A 162 16.20 -5.88 -16.82
C SER A 162 16.58 -7.36 -16.70
N GLN A 163 15.92 -8.12 -15.83
CA GLN A 163 16.24 -9.53 -15.56
C GLN A 163 15.03 -10.45 -15.76
N PRO A 164 15.17 -11.64 -16.37
CA PRO A 164 14.08 -12.61 -16.45
C PRO A 164 13.60 -13.02 -15.06
N ASN A 165 12.36 -12.70 -14.72
CA ASN A 165 11.72 -13.11 -13.48
C ASN A 165 10.20 -13.24 -13.67
N ASN A 166 9.53 -13.83 -12.67
CA ASN A 166 8.08 -14.00 -12.68
C ASN A 166 7.41 -13.23 -11.53
N LEU A 167 8.00 -12.11 -11.09
CA LEU A 167 7.51 -11.31 -9.98
C LEU A 167 6.12 -10.75 -10.28
N LEU A 168 5.21 -10.90 -9.32
CA LEU A 168 3.94 -10.18 -9.29
C LEU A 168 4.06 -8.99 -8.34
N ILE A 169 3.87 -7.79 -8.85
CA ILE A 169 3.76 -6.57 -8.06
C ILE A 169 2.27 -6.26 -7.92
N ILE A 170 1.77 -6.09 -6.71
CA ILE A 170 0.42 -5.62 -6.43
C ILE A 170 0.52 -4.21 -5.88
N LEU A 171 0.06 -3.24 -6.69
CA LEU A 171 -0.11 -1.85 -6.28
C LEU A 171 -1.47 -1.69 -5.61
N ASN A 172 -1.45 -1.48 -4.30
CA ASN A 172 -2.61 -1.13 -3.49
C ASN A 172 -2.78 0.39 -3.48
N ASP A 173 -3.63 0.91 -4.34
CA ASP A 173 -3.89 2.34 -4.47
C ASP A 173 -5.18 2.73 -3.74
N ASN A 174 -5.02 3.52 -2.67
CA ASN A 174 -6.12 4.13 -1.92
C ASN A 174 -6.06 5.68 -1.91
N ASN A 175 -5.23 6.26 -2.78
CA ASN A 175 -4.90 7.69 -2.89
C ASN A 175 -4.31 8.34 -1.63
N MET A 176 -3.74 7.57 -0.69
CA MET A 176 -3.26 8.07 0.61
C MET A 176 -1.88 7.50 1.00
N SER A 177 -1.06 8.34 1.63
CA SER A 177 0.09 7.93 2.45
C SER A 177 -0.35 7.90 3.91
N ILE A 178 0.37 8.54 4.84
CA ILE A 178 -0.19 8.94 6.14
C ILE A 178 -1.14 10.12 5.90
N ASP A 179 -0.60 11.18 5.32
CA ASP A 179 -1.30 12.32 4.74
C ASP A 179 -1.62 12.07 3.24
N ASN A 180 -2.27 13.02 2.57
CA ASN A 180 -2.58 12.89 1.14
C ASN A 180 -1.30 12.66 0.33
N ASN A 181 -1.33 11.75 -0.65
CA ASN A 181 -0.18 11.56 -1.55
C ASN A 181 0.12 12.83 -2.33
N VAL A 182 1.40 13.09 -2.56
CA VAL A 182 1.91 14.20 -3.36
C VAL A 182 2.75 13.70 -4.53
N GLY A 183 2.90 14.55 -5.56
CA GLY A 183 3.78 14.30 -6.71
C GLY A 183 3.06 13.83 -7.98
N GLY A 184 3.75 13.98 -9.11
CA GLY A 184 3.17 13.71 -10.44
C GLY A 184 2.74 12.26 -10.66
N MET A 185 3.29 11.31 -9.89
CA MET A 185 2.85 9.92 -9.92
C MET A 185 1.44 9.75 -9.37
N GLN A 186 1.09 10.45 -8.29
CA GLN A 186 -0.27 10.43 -7.75
C GLN A 186 -1.26 10.99 -8.77
N ASP A 187 -0.95 12.16 -9.37
CA ASP A 187 -1.77 12.76 -10.42
C ASP A 187 -1.95 11.82 -11.61
N TYR A 188 -0.89 11.10 -11.98
CA TYR A 188 -0.92 10.10 -13.04
C TYR A 188 -1.85 8.93 -12.69
N LEU A 189 -1.74 8.35 -11.49
CA LEU A 189 -2.64 7.28 -11.04
C LEU A 189 -4.09 7.76 -11.05
N VAL A 190 -4.36 8.97 -10.56
CA VAL A 190 -5.71 9.58 -10.60
C VAL A 190 -6.21 9.75 -12.04
N LYS A 191 -5.39 10.23 -12.97
CA LYS A 191 -5.74 10.40 -14.40
C LYS A 191 -6.01 9.08 -15.11
N LEU A 192 -5.23 8.04 -14.81
CA LEU A 192 -5.50 6.69 -15.30
C LEU A 192 -6.91 6.20 -14.88
N ASN A 193 -7.41 6.66 -13.73
CA ASN A 193 -8.75 6.31 -13.24
C ASN A 193 -9.87 7.13 -13.88
N THR A 194 -9.63 8.43 -14.14
CA THR A 194 -10.68 9.38 -14.60
C THR A 194 -10.89 9.39 -16.12
N SER A 195 -10.09 8.63 -16.88
CA SER A 195 -10.28 8.41 -18.32
C SER A 195 -11.63 7.73 -18.62
N HIS A 196 -12.69 8.53 -18.76
CA HIS A 196 -14.02 8.10 -19.22
C HIS A 196 -13.99 7.36 -20.58
N LYS A 197 -12.92 7.54 -21.36
CA LYS A 197 -12.71 6.85 -22.64
C LYS A 197 -12.36 5.36 -22.46
N TYR A 198 -11.61 5.01 -21.42
CA TYR A 198 -11.22 3.62 -21.14
C TYR A 198 -12.43 2.74 -20.80
N ASN A 199 -13.30 3.21 -19.90
CA ASN A 199 -14.52 2.49 -19.50
C ASN A 199 -15.53 2.37 -20.64
N LYS A 200 -15.67 3.41 -21.49
CA LYS A 200 -16.58 3.41 -22.64
C LYS A 200 -16.10 2.50 -23.78
N LEU A 201 -14.79 2.46 -24.05
CA LEU A 201 -14.20 1.58 -25.07
C LEU A 201 -14.35 0.10 -24.68
N ARG A 202 -14.11 -0.25 -23.42
CA ARG A 202 -14.27 -1.62 -22.90
C ARG A 202 -15.71 -2.12 -23.08
N ASN A 203 -16.70 -1.29 -22.79
CA ASN A 203 -18.11 -1.63 -22.98
C ASN A 203 -18.48 -1.79 -24.46
N ASN A 204 -17.97 -0.93 -25.35
CA ASN A 204 -18.27 -1.01 -26.78
C ASN A 204 -17.67 -2.25 -27.45
N VAL A 205 -16.42 -2.61 -27.10
CA VAL A 205 -15.76 -3.83 -27.60
C VAL A 205 -16.53 -5.08 -27.16
N TYR A 206 -16.92 -5.14 -25.88
CA TYR A 206 -17.75 -6.22 -25.35
C TYR A 206 -19.09 -6.38 -26.11
N GLN A 207 -19.78 -5.27 -26.38
CA GLN A 207 -21.05 -5.28 -27.11
C GLN A 207 -20.90 -5.60 -28.60
N GLY A 208 -19.73 -5.34 -29.19
CA GLY A 208 -19.40 -5.70 -30.58
C GLY A 208 -19.15 -7.20 -30.75
N PHE A 209 -18.39 -7.80 -29.84
CA PHE A 209 -18.14 -9.25 -29.87
C PHE A 209 -19.37 -10.08 -29.54
N LYS A 210 -20.23 -9.61 -28.61
CA LYS A 210 -21.51 -10.27 -28.29
C LYS A 210 -22.45 -10.32 -29.50
N ARG A 211 -22.43 -9.30 -30.37
CA ARG A 211 -23.27 -9.21 -31.57
C ARG A 211 -22.84 -10.10 -32.74
N ARG A 212 -21.61 -10.63 -32.74
CA ARG A 212 -21.07 -11.44 -33.84
C ARG A 212 -21.02 -12.94 -33.54
N GLU A 213 -21.56 -13.39 -32.40
CA GLU A 213 -21.52 -14.80 -31.93
C GLU A 213 -20.12 -15.46 -31.88
N LEU A 214 -19.05 -14.67 -31.98
CA LEU A 214 -17.65 -15.14 -31.94
C LEU A 214 -17.17 -15.48 -30.52
N ILE A 215 -18.06 -15.45 -29.52
CA ILE A 215 -17.76 -15.74 -28.12
C ILE A 215 -18.77 -16.76 -27.58
N SER A 216 -18.30 -17.98 -27.33
CA SER A 216 -18.98 -18.92 -26.43
C SER A 216 -18.81 -18.48 -24.97
N GLU A 217 -19.84 -18.63 -24.13
CA GLU A 217 -19.86 -18.26 -22.71
C GLU A 217 -18.64 -18.82 -21.93
N LYS A 218 -18.01 -19.90 -22.41
CA LYS A 218 -16.82 -20.51 -21.81
C LYS A 218 -15.52 -19.70 -21.99
N ASN A 219 -15.43 -18.82 -22.99
CA ASN A 219 -14.22 -18.07 -23.37
C ASN A 219 -14.34 -16.53 -23.24
N LYS A 220 -15.45 -16.05 -22.67
CA LYS A 220 -15.83 -14.64 -22.49
C LYS A 220 -14.76 -13.75 -21.84
N ASN A 221 -13.88 -14.31 -21.02
CA ASN A 221 -12.85 -13.59 -20.27
C ASN A 221 -11.46 -13.61 -20.90
N LEU A 222 -11.22 -14.45 -21.92
CA LEU A 222 -9.92 -14.56 -22.59
C LEU A 222 -9.75 -13.45 -23.64
N VAL A 223 -10.80 -13.23 -24.45
CA VAL A 223 -10.82 -12.26 -25.56
C VAL A 223 -10.71 -10.82 -25.07
N LEU A 224 -11.31 -10.49 -23.92
CA LEU A 224 -11.23 -9.15 -23.32
C LEU A 224 -9.85 -8.80 -22.76
N ARG A 225 -8.97 -9.79 -22.55
CA ARG A 225 -7.63 -9.62 -21.96
C ARG A 225 -6.50 -9.68 -23.00
N PHE A 226 -6.75 -10.19 -24.19
CA PHE A 226 -5.80 -10.26 -25.32
C PHE A 226 -5.66 -8.94 -26.11
N ASN A 227 -5.94 -7.79 -25.49
CA ASN A 227 -5.94 -6.50 -26.17
C ASN A 227 -4.60 -5.74 -26.11
N ASN A 228 -3.52 -6.33 -25.62
CA ASN A 228 -2.27 -5.57 -25.43
C ASN A 228 -1.51 -5.30 -26.75
N SER A 229 -1.61 -6.19 -27.75
CA SER A 229 -1.01 -5.95 -29.07
C SER A 229 -1.82 -4.99 -29.95
N ILE A 230 -3.09 -4.79 -29.64
CA ILE A 230 -3.98 -3.85 -30.38
C ILE A 230 -4.04 -2.47 -29.68
N LYS A 231 -3.81 -2.42 -28.36
CA LYS A 231 -3.80 -1.18 -27.56
C LYS A 231 -2.65 -0.23 -27.91
N SER A 232 -1.41 -0.73 -28.04
CA SER A 232 -0.25 0.14 -28.32
C SER A 232 -0.32 0.80 -29.70
N LEU A 233 -1.08 0.21 -30.63
CA LEU A 233 -1.31 0.76 -31.96
C LEU A 233 -2.45 1.79 -32.03
N LEU A 234 -3.36 1.82 -31.04
CA LEU A 234 -4.58 2.64 -31.08
C LEU A 234 -4.61 3.79 -30.07
N THR A 235 -3.93 3.66 -28.93
CA THR A 235 -3.78 4.73 -27.93
C THR A 235 -2.34 5.20 -27.91
N LYS A 236 -2.09 6.44 -28.33
CA LYS A 236 -0.76 7.11 -28.23
C LYS A 236 -0.28 7.30 -26.78
N GLU A 237 -1.06 6.90 -25.78
CA GLU A 237 -0.69 6.95 -24.37
C GLU A 237 -0.11 5.58 -23.97
N GLN A 238 1.21 5.53 -23.77
CA GLN A 238 1.86 4.40 -23.09
C GLN A 238 1.67 4.58 -21.59
N ASN A 239 1.18 3.56 -20.89
CA ASN A 239 1.15 3.59 -19.43
C ASN A 239 2.59 3.60 -18.90
N LEU A 240 2.91 4.35 -17.84
CA LEU A 240 4.26 4.41 -17.25
C LEU A 240 4.82 3.01 -16.99
N PHE A 241 3.99 2.10 -16.44
CA PHE A 241 4.40 0.72 -16.15
C PHE A 241 4.66 -0.10 -17.42
N GLU A 242 3.93 0.18 -18.51
CA GLU A 242 4.20 -0.44 -19.81
C GLU A 242 5.49 0.10 -20.42
N GLY A 243 5.84 1.37 -20.16
CA GLY A 243 7.14 1.95 -20.50
C GLY A 243 8.31 1.26 -19.79
N PHE A 244 8.09 0.71 -18.60
CA PHE A 244 9.03 -0.20 -17.94
C PHE A 244 9.02 -1.63 -18.51
N ASN A 245 8.21 -1.98 -19.51
CA ASN A 245 7.97 -3.36 -19.98
C ASN A 245 7.29 -4.29 -18.96
N LEU A 246 6.55 -3.74 -17.99
CA LEU A 246 5.71 -4.55 -17.10
C LEU A 246 4.36 -4.86 -17.76
N ARG A 247 3.90 -6.10 -17.60
CA ARG A 247 2.51 -6.45 -17.93
C ARG A 247 1.57 -5.85 -16.90
N TYR A 248 0.86 -4.80 -17.29
CA TYR A 248 -0.07 -4.08 -16.42
C TYR A 248 -1.49 -4.66 -16.46
N PHE A 249 -2.08 -4.88 -15.29
CA PHE A 249 -3.45 -5.32 -15.08
C PHE A 249 -4.16 -4.34 -14.13
N GLY A 250 -5.28 -3.76 -14.56
CA GLY A 250 -6.11 -2.91 -13.72
C GLY A 250 -6.40 -1.52 -14.31
N PRO A 251 -6.84 -0.56 -13.47
CA PRO A 251 -7.22 -0.77 -12.07
C PRO A 251 -8.41 -1.75 -11.93
N VAL A 252 -8.47 -2.52 -10.84
CA VAL A 252 -9.62 -3.35 -10.46
C VAL A 252 -10.07 -3.02 -9.03
N ASP A 253 -11.33 -3.30 -8.70
CA ASP A 253 -11.83 -3.13 -7.33
C ASP A 253 -11.15 -4.14 -6.39
N GLY A 254 -10.45 -3.62 -5.37
CA GLY A 254 -9.77 -4.41 -4.36
C GLY A 254 -10.69 -4.97 -3.28
N HIS A 255 -11.96 -4.55 -3.24
CA HIS A 255 -12.99 -5.06 -2.32
C HIS A 255 -13.98 -6.03 -2.96
N ASP A 256 -13.92 -6.23 -4.29
CA ASP A 256 -14.62 -7.32 -4.98
C ASP A 256 -13.80 -8.61 -4.83
N LEU A 257 -13.97 -9.33 -3.71
CA LEU A 257 -13.22 -10.55 -3.41
C LEU A 257 -13.34 -11.61 -4.53
N PRO A 258 -14.53 -11.97 -5.04
CA PRO A 258 -14.65 -12.90 -6.17
C PRO A 258 -13.91 -12.42 -7.43
N GLY A 259 -13.99 -11.12 -7.73
CA GLY A 259 -13.27 -10.51 -8.85
C GLY A 259 -11.75 -10.55 -8.67
N LEU A 260 -11.27 -10.26 -7.47
CA LEU A 260 -9.86 -10.26 -7.12
C LEU A 260 -9.27 -11.68 -7.21
N ILE A 261 -9.96 -12.68 -6.63
CA ILE A 261 -9.59 -14.10 -6.75
C ILE A 261 -9.51 -14.51 -8.22
N ARG A 262 -10.50 -14.15 -9.04
CA ARG A 262 -10.53 -14.45 -10.48
C ARG A 262 -9.35 -13.82 -11.23
N VAL A 263 -9.01 -12.57 -10.93
CA VAL A 263 -7.86 -11.88 -11.57
C VAL A 263 -6.55 -12.51 -11.14
N LEU A 264 -6.32 -12.65 -9.83
CA LEU A 264 -5.11 -13.22 -9.25
C LEU A 264 -4.86 -14.63 -9.76
N ARG A 265 -5.88 -15.50 -9.76
CA ARG A 265 -5.76 -16.88 -10.27
C ARG A 265 -5.27 -16.93 -11.72
N ASN A 266 -5.76 -16.02 -12.57
CA ASN A 266 -5.40 -15.99 -13.98
C ASN A 266 -3.98 -15.46 -14.22
N ILE A 267 -3.47 -14.58 -13.34
CA ILE A 267 -2.14 -13.99 -13.50
C ILE A 267 -1.07 -14.69 -12.67
N LYS A 268 -1.45 -15.50 -11.67
CA LYS A 268 -0.54 -16.13 -10.71
C LYS A 268 0.59 -16.90 -11.38
N ASP A 269 0.28 -17.77 -12.34
CA ASP A 269 1.26 -18.65 -12.98
C ASP A 269 1.82 -18.08 -14.32
N MET A 270 1.50 -16.82 -14.64
CA MET A 270 2.03 -16.16 -15.83
C MET A 270 3.56 -16.01 -15.75
N LYS A 271 4.21 -16.10 -16.92
CA LYS A 271 5.63 -15.81 -17.06
C LYS A 271 5.89 -14.33 -17.30
N GLY A 272 7.04 -13.86 -16.83
CA GLY A 272 7.45 -12.46 -16.91
C GLY A 272 6.89 -11.60 -15.77
N PRO A 273 7.53 -10.44 -15.52
CA PRO A 273 7.11 -9.53 -14.48
C PRO A 273 5.78 -8.87 -14.84
N ARG A 274 4.97 -8.62 -13.81
CA ARG A 274 3.60 -8.13 -13.96
C ARG A 274 3.20 -7.25 -12.79
N LEU A 275 2.34 -6.28 -13.08
CA LEU A 275 1.77 -5.38 -12.09
C LEU A 275 0.25 -5.49 -12.09
N LEU A 276 -0.34 -5.79 -10.93
CA LEU A 276 -1.77 -5.70 -10.68
C LEU A 276 -2.04 -4.43 -9.87
N HIS A 277 -2.76 -3.49 -10.45
CA HIS A 277 -3.25 -2.29 -9.78
C HIS A 277 -4.65 -2.57 -9.22
N ILE A 278 -4.78 -2.54 -7.90
CA ILE A 278 -6.05 -2.63 -7.19
C ILE A 278 -6.40 -1.27 -6.57
N LYS A 279 -7.70 -0.97 -6.50
CA LYS A 279 -8.24 0.19 -5.80
C LYS A 279 -8.87 -0.23 -4.49
N THR A 280 -8.46 0.40 -3.39
CA THR A 280 -9.03 0.15 -2.07
C THR A 280 -9.46 1.45 -1.40
N VAL A 281 -10.25 1.32 -0.34
CA VAL A 281 -10.64 2.40 0.56
C VAL A 281 -9.88 2.20 1.87
N LYS A 282 -9.04 3.16 2.24
CA LYS A 282 -8.35 3.15 3.53
C LYS A 282 -9.41 3.25 4.65
N GLY A 283 -9.40 2.31 5.58
CA GLY A 283 -10.43 2.21 6.62
C GLY A 283 -11.70 1.46 6.22
N LYS A 284 -11.69 0.73 5.09
CA LYS A 284 -12.88 0.04 4.55
C LYS A 284 -13.67 -0.72 5.62
N GLY A 285 -14.97 -0.44 5.65
CA GLY A 285 -15.96 -1.05 6.54
C GLY A 285 -15.97 -0.47 7.96
N TYR A 286 -15.23 0.62 8.21
CA TYR A 286 -15.41 1.46 9.38
C TYR A 286 -15.60 2.92 8.97
N LEU A 287 -16.86 3.39 9.00
CA LEU A 287 -17.28 4.65 8.38
C LEU A 287 -16.46 5.88 8.82
N HIS A 288 -16.08 5.95 10.10
CA HIS A 288 -15.27 7.06 10.59
C HIS A 288 -13.86 7.05 9.98
N ALA A 289 -13.28 5.87 9.75
CA ALA A 289 -11.99 5.72 9.12
C ALA A 289 -12.03 6.02 7.62
N GLU A 290 -13.10 5.62 6.92
CA GLU A 290 -13.28 5.96 5.50
C GLU A 290 -13.39 7.48 5.28
N LYS A 291 -14.03 8.21 6.22
CA LYS A 291 -14.20 9.67 6.14
C LYS A 291 -12.97 10.47 6.56
N ALA A 292 -12.11 9.93 7.43
CA ALA A 292 -10.99 10.65 8.02
C ALA A 292 -9.71 9.80 8.06
N ALA A 293 -9.29 9.32 6.89
CA ALA A 293 -8.24 8.31 6.74
C ALA A 293 -6.87 8.69 7.37
N THR A 294 -6.52 9.97 7.47
CA THR A 294 -5.31 10.44 8.17
C THR A 294 -5.41 10.18 9.67
N ILE A 295 -6.50 10.62 10.31
CA ILE A 295 -6.74 10.44 11.75
C ILE A 295 -6.79 8.95 12.11
N TRP A 296 -7.41 8.16 11.22
CA TRP A 296 -7.60 6.73 11.41
C TRP A 296 -6.46 5.87 10.84
N HIS A 297 -5.32 6.47 10.47
CA HIS A 297 -4.12 5.70 10.18
C HIS A 297 -3.65 4.94 11.44
N ALA A 298 -3.58 5.64 12.59
CA ALA A 298 -3.30 5.08 13.91
C ALA A 298 -4.08 5.87 14.99
N PRO A 299 -5.38 5.57 15.21
CA PRO A 299 -6.29 6.44 15.97
C PRO A 299 -6.00 6.48 17.48
N GLY A 300 -5.22 5.54 18.02
CA GLY A 300 -5.13 5.33 19.46
C GLY A 300 -6.28 4.45 19.95
N LEU A 301 -6.70 4.66 21.20
CA LEU A 301 -7.89 4.02 21.76
C LEU A 301 -9.16 4.72 21.27
N PHE A 302 -10.24 4.00 21.04
CA PHE A 302 -11.51 4.59 20.60
C PHE A 302 -12.70 3.68 20.95
N ASN A 303 -13.90 4.27 21.01
CA ASN A 303 -15.15 3.52 21.10
C ASN A 303 -15.58 3.09 19.69
N ILE A 304 -15.82 1.79 19.50
CA ILE A 304 -16.15 1.20 18.19
C ILE A 304 -17.47 1.76 17.66
N GLU A 305 -18.50 1.86 18.50
CA GLU A 305 -19.86 2.25 18.11
C GLU A 305 -19.95 3.74 17.76
N THR A 306 -19.32 4.61 18.56
CA THR A 306 -19.42 6.07 18.39
C THR A 306 -18.32 6.66 17.50
N GLY A 307 -17.20 5.94 17.32
CA GLY A 307 -16.00 6.47 16.67
C GLY A 307 -15.26 7.53 17.49
N GLU A 308 -15.65 7.73 18.75
CA GLU A 308 -15.00 8.70 19.63
C GLU A 308 -13.63 8.17 20.08
N ARG A 309 -12.58 8.93 19.79
CA ARG A 309 -11.21 8.60 20.22
C ARG A 309 -11.06 8.90 21.71
N ILE A 310 -10.56 7.92 22.45
CA ILE A 310 -10.28 8.04 23.87
C ILE A 310 -8.89 8.67 24.02
N VAL A 311 -8.86 9.99 24.06
CA VAL A 311 -7.64 10.74 24.36
C VAL A 311 -7.49 10.80 25.88
N LYS A 312 -6.44 10.18 26.42
CA LYS A 312 -6.09 10.39 27.82
C LYS A 312 -5.64 11.85 27.96
N SER A 313 -6.52 12.69 28.51
CA SER A 313 -6.16 14.03 28.97
C SER A 313 -4.99 13.89 29.93
N LYS A 314 -3.87 14.51 29.58
CA LYS A 314 -2.75 14.68 30.50
C LYS A 314 -2.59 16.17 30.72
N ALA A 315 -3.37 16.71 31.67
CA ALA A 315 -3.14 18.05 32.18
C ALA A 315 -1.68 18.17 32.67
N ASN A 316 -1.04 19.31 32.44
CA ASN A 316 0.35 19.61 32.83
C ASN A 316 1.43 18.71 32.20
N GLN A 317 1.39 18.47 30.89
CA GLN A 317 2.54 17.91 30.17
C GLN A 317 3.32 18.97 29.41
N PRO A 318 4.65 18.83 29.30
CA PRO A 318 5.42 19.62 28.35
C PRO A 318 4.89 19.39 26.93
N PRO A 319 5.00 20.40 26.04
CA PRO A 319 4.64 20.24 24.64
C PRO A 319 5.47 19.13 23.98
N LEU A 320 4.95 18.57 22.91
CA LEU A 320 5.71 17.63 22.09
C LEU A 320 6.89 18.36 21.44
N TYR A 321 8.05 17.72 21.37
CA TYR A 321 9.25 18.30 20.78
C TYR A 321 9.00 18.79 19.34
N GLN A 322 8.27 18.02 18.53
CA GLN A 322 7.97 18.42 17.17
C GLN A 322 7.09 19.68 17.10
N ASP A 323 6.19 19.89 18.06
CA ASP A 323 5.32 21.07 18.08
C ASP A 323 6.11 22.32 18.45
N VAL A 324 7.02 22.21 19.42
CA VAL A 324 7.97 23.29 19.73
C VAL A 324 8.78 23.64 18.49
N PHE A 325 9.36 22.65 17.81
CA PHE A 325 10.09 22.86 16.56
C PHE A 325 9.23 23.58 15.50
N GLY A 326 8.01 23.09 15.24
CA GLY A 326 7.16 23.61 14.18
C GLY A 326 6.69 25.04 14.43
N HIS A 327 6.32 25.37 15.68
CA HIS A 327 5.97 26.74 16.05
C HIS A 327 7.17 27.68 15.96
N THR A 328 8.33 27.29 16.49
CA THR A 328 9.55 28.10 16.40
C THR A 328 9.97 28.32 14.94
N LEU A 329 9.86 27.31 14.07
CA LEU A 329 10.17 27.47 12.65
C LEU A 329 9.27 28.52 11.98
N VAL A 330 7.98 28.54 12.32
CA VAL A 330 7.04 29.55 11.80
C VAL A 330 7.42 30.95 12.28
N GLU A 331 7.73 31.11 13.57
CA GLU A 331 8.18 32.40 14.13
C GLU A 331 9.43 32.91 13.42
N MET A 332 10.45 32.06 13.25
CA MET A 332 11.67 32.42 12.52
C MET A 332 11.39 32.78 11.06
N ALA A 333 10.48 32.04 10.39
CA ALA A 333 10.16 32.29 9.00
C ALA A 333 9.29 33.54 8.77
N GLU A 334 8.64 34.09 9.80
CA GLU A 334 7.99 35.41 9.75
C GLU A 334 9.03 36.54 9.61
N GLU A 335 10.18 36.37 10.25
CA GLU A 335 11.27 37.36 10.23
C GLU A 335 12.22 37.17 9.04
N ASP A 336 12.42 35.93 8.58
CA ASP A 336 13.33 35.59 7.49
C ASP A 336 12.62 34.90 6.31
N LYS A 337 12.59 35.60 5.17
CA LYS A 337 11.98 35.11 3.92
C LYS A 337 12.77 33.98 3.25
N SER A 338 14.04 33.80 3.60
CA SER A 338 14.91 32.76 3.05
C SER A 338 14.65 31.38 3.66
N ILE A 339 13.96 31.30 4.80
CA ILE A 339 13.64 30.04 5.47
C ILE A 339 12.61 29.25 4.67
N ILE A 340 12.93 27.99 4.39
CA ILE A 340 12.11 27.03 3.65
C ILE A 340 11.87 25.77 4.49
N GLY A 341 10.64 25.26 4.53
CA GLY A 341 10.32 23.96 5.11
C GLY A 341 10.35 22.84 4.08
N VAL A 342 11.04 21.73 4.36
CA VAL A 342 11.02 20.52 3.52
C VAL A 342 10.76 19.29 4.39
N THR A 343 9.83 18.42 3.98
CA THR A 343 9.52 17.16 4.67
C THR A 343 9.25 16.03 3.67
N PRO A 344 9.72 14.80 3.92
CA PRO A 344 9.37 13.65 3.10
C PRO A 344 8.14 12.92 3.66
N ALA A 345 6.93 13.28 3.19
CA ALA A 345 5.64 12.66 3.54
C ALA A 345 5.26 12.65 5.03
N MET A 346 5.88 13.51 5.85
CA MET A 346 5.64 13.56 7.29
C MET A 346 5.14 14.93 7.79
N PRO A 347 4.25 15.67 7.09
CA PRO A 347 3.91 17.04 7.49
C PRO A 347 3.26 17.11 8.87
N THR A 348 2.36 16.18 9.20
CA THR A 348 1.75 16.09 10.53
C THR A 348 2.69 15.49 11.58
N GLY A 349 3.44 14.44 11.22
CA GLY A 349 4.30 13.72 12.17
C GLY A 349 5.49 14.54 12.67
N CYS A 350 6.09 15.37 11.81
CA CYS A 350 7.19 16.25 12.18
C CYS A 350 6.75 17.72 12.40
N SER A 351 5.44 17.97 12.46
CA SER A 351 4.83 19.29 12.66
C SER A 351 5.23 20.35 11.63
N MET A 352 5.70 19.94 10.45
CA MET A 352 5.90 20.84 9.30
C MET A 352 4.57 21.41 8.78
N ILE A 353 3.44 20.80 9.14
CA ILE A 353 2.09 21.29 8.80
C ILE A 353 1.84 22.74 9.25
N TYR A 354 2.46 23.19 10.35
CA TYR A 354 2.34 24.59 10.80
C TYR A 354 2.97 25.56 9.78
N MET A 355 4.17 25.25 9.30
CA MET A 355 4.87 26.00 8.26
C MET A 355 4.09 25.94 6.94
N MET A 356 3.58 24.76 6.55
CA MET A 356 2.79 24.60 5.32
C MET A 356 1.48 25.40 5.34
N ASN A 357 0.81 25.51 6.48
CA ASN A 357 -0.42 26.29 6.60
C ASN A 357 -0.16 27.79 6.56
N LYS A 358 0.93 28.26 7.18
CA LYS A 358 1.27 29.68 7.26
C LYS A 358 1.95 30.19 5.99
N PHE A 359 2.85 29.40 5.41
CA PHE A 359 3.70 29.73 4.27
C PHE A 359 3.72 28.57 3.25
N PRO A 360 2.58 28.30 2.58
CA PRO A 360 2.46 27.20 1.62
C PRO A 360 3.44 27.33 0.44
N GLU A 361 3.80 28.54 0.05
CA GLU A 361 4.76 28.83 -1.02
C GLU A 361 6.22 28.57 -0.64
N ARG A 362 6.51 28.40 0.66
CA ARG A 362 7.85 28.14 1.23
C ARG A 362 7.93 26.78 1.94
N SER A 363 7.01 25.87 1.63
CA SER A 363 6.94 24.57 2.28
C SER A 363 6.70 23.46 1.27
N PHE A 364 7.52 22.41 1.32
CA PHE A 364 7.53 21.34 0.32
C PHE A 364 7.41 19.98 0.98
N ASP A 365 6.35 19.24 0.63
CA ASP A 365 6.28 17.80 0.85
C ASP A 365 6.77 17.08 -0.42
N VAL A 366 7.84 16.32 -0.29
CA VAL A 366 8.46 15.62 -1.43
C VAL A 366 8.03 14.16 -1.57
N GLY A 367 7.05 13.71 -0.78
CA GLY A 367 6.66 12.30 -0.72
C GLY A 367 7.66 11.45 0.06
N ILE A 368 7.55 10.12 -0.02
CA ILE A 368 8.45 9.19 0.68
C ILE A 368 9.79 9.12 -0.05
N ALA A 369 10.55 10.21 -0.06
CA ALA A 369 11.76 10.36 -0.86
C ALA A 369 12.86 11.11 -0.08
N GLU A 370 13.40 10.50 0.97
CA GLU A 370 14.34 11.15 1.89
C GLU A 370 15.64 11.60 1.20
N ALA A 371 16.24 10.76 0.37
CA ALA A 371 17.44 11.13 -0.42
C ALA A 371 17.18 12.34 -1.33
N HIS A 372 15.97 12.39 -1.91
CA HIS A 372 15.55 13.54 -2.71
C HIS A 372 15.33 14.76 -1.82
N ALA A 373 14.69 14.63 -0.65
CA ALA A 373 14.46 15.73 0.29
C ALA A 373 15.78 16.43 0.66
N VAL A 374 16.82 15.65 1.02
CA VAL A 374 18.13 16.18 1.40
C VAL A 374 18.82 16.83 0.21
N THR A 375 18.84 16.18 -0.96
CA THR A 375 19.48 16.74 -2.17
C THR A 375 18.76 18.00 -2.68
N PHE A 376 17.42 18.02 -2.60
CA PHE A 376 16.58 19.14 -2.95
C PHE A 376 16.83 20.33 -2.03
N SER A 377 16.90 20.10 -0.73
CA SER A 377 17.34 21.10 0.24
C SER A 377 18.76 21.59 -0.03
N ALA A 378 19.71 20.72 -0.37
CA ALA A 378 21.07 21.13 -0.73
C ALA A 378 21.10 22.08 -1.95
N GLY A 379 20.25 21.82 -2.96
CA GLY A 379 20.07 22.73 -4.09
C GLY A 379 19.53 24.11 -3.68
N MET A 380 18.52 24.15 -2.81
CA MET A 380 18.00 25.41 -2.25
C MET A 380 19.05 26.18 -1.45
N ALA A 381 19.81 25.48 -0.61
CA ALA A 381 20.89 26.07 0.16
C ALA A 381 21.99 26.65 -0.75
N LYS A 382 22.31 25.96 -1.84
CA LYS A 382 23.27 26.43 -2.83
C LYS A 382 22.85 27.75 -3.50
N GLU A 383 21.55 27.95 -3.69
CA GLU A 383 20.96 29.17 -4.27
C GLU A 383 20.63 30.26 -3.22
N GLY A 384 21.13 30.13 -1.99
CA GLY A 384 21.06 31.18 -0.97
C GLY A 384 19.81 31.16 -0.09
N LEU A 385 19.01 30.08 -0.13
CA LEU A 385 17.91 29.85 0.82
C LEU A 385 18.41 29.11 2.07
N LEU A 386 17.59 29.08 3.13
CA LEU A 386 17.85 28.39 4.39
C LEU A 386 16.84 27.24 4.61
N PRO A 387 17.07 26.06 4.02
CA PRO A 387 16.13 24.95 4.10
C PRO A 387 16.23 24.21 5.44
N PHE A 388 15.08 24.02 6.09
CA PHE A 388 14.87 23.13 7.22
C PHE A 388 14.28 21.81 6.71
N CYS A 389 15.18 20.88 6.38
CA CYS A 389 14.82 19.52 5.95
C CYS A 389 14.50 18.65 7.18
N ASN A 390 13.22 18.53 7.54
CA ASN A 390 12.79 17.86 8.76
C ASN A 390 12.46 16.39 8.50
N ILE A 391 13.34 15.49 8.97
CA ILE A 391 13.28 14.05 8.72
C ILE A 391 13.49 13.30 10.04
N TYR A 392 12.73 12.24 10.27
CA TYR A 392 12.95 11.36 11.43
C TYR A 392 14.33 10.70 11.35
N SER A 393 15.00 10.56 12.49
CA SER A 393 16.35 9.97 12.56
C SER A 393 16.46 8.59 11.90
N SER A 394 15.46 7.71 12.04
CA SER A 394 15.44 6.41 11.37
C SER A 394 15.40 6.54 9.84
N PHE A 395 14.65 7.51 9.32
CA PHE A 395 14.49 7.73 7.88
C PHE A 395 15.66 8.48 7.27
N MET A 396 16.37 9.30 8.04
CA MET A 396 17.60 9.98 7.59
C MET A 396 18.68 8.98 7.14
N GLN A 397 18.66 7.73 7.61
CA GLN A 397 19.56 6.67 7.12
C GLN A 397 19.39 6.36 5.63
N ARG A 398 18.34 6.85 4.97
CA ARG A 398 18.08 6.71 3.53
C ARG A 398 18.71 7.81 2.68
N ALA A 399 19.28 8.86 3.27
CA ALA A 399 19.74 10.05 2.58
C ALA A 399 21.25 10.29 2.74
#